data_AF-A0A7S1RYU3-F1
#
_entry.id   AF-A0A7S1RYU3-F1
#
_cell.length_a   1.000
_cell.length_b   1.000
_cell.length_c   1.000
_cell.angle_alpha   90.00
_cell.angle_beta   90.00
_cell.angle_gamma   90.00
#
_symmetry.space_group_name_H-M   'P 1'
#
loop_
_entity.id
_entity.type
_entity.pdbx_description
1 polymer ?
#
loop_
_entity_poly.entity_id
_entity_poly.type
_entity_poly.pdbx_seq_one_letter_code
_entity_poly.pdbx_strand_id
1 'polypeptide(L)'
;VVRVISAAAKADWQSKAVRLLAWDILSDLEGLGDEAVASLVYAHLHPYYFHAWRLACLLRHVGEHRRLRTHSFAHQVRSALLGLRLLAAPCLQRLPVPTVRRLPGLVESSGVRSGGMSENRLKLSDLQADVEVALLSVCYGGLACSLVRSEVVAWPFSIDIVLAEAPHGTL
;
A
#
# COMPACT_ATOMS: atom_id res chain seq x y z
N VAL A 1 -16.21 -0.26 -14.47
CA VAL A 1 -16.78 0.65 -13.44
C VAL A 1 -15.79 0.93 -12.31
N VAL A 2 -15.38 -0.06 -11.51
CA VAL A 2 -14.46 0.18 -10.36
C VAL A 2 -13.14 0.85 -10.76
N ARG A 3 -12.48 0.41 -11.84
CA ARG A 3 -11.25 1.07 -12.33
C ARG A 3 -11.46 2.53 -12.72
N VAL A 4 -12.63 2.87 -13.28
CA VAL A 4 -13.00 4.24 -13.66
C VAL A 4 -13.21 5.09 -12.41
N ILE A 5 -13.87 4.54 -11.38
CA ILE A 5 -14.11 5.27 -10.13
C ILE A 5 -12.82 5.42 -9.32
N SER A 6 -11.93 4.42 -9.32
CA SER A 6 -10.59 4.55 -8.74
C SER A 6 -9.72 5.57 -9.50
N ALA A 7 -9.84 5.66 -10.82
CA ALA A 7 -9.16 6.69 -11.61
C ALA A 7 -9.73 8.10 -11.35
N ALA A 8 -11.05 8.22 -11.25
CA ALA A 8 -11.72 9.47 -10.89
C ALA A 8 -11.36 9.92 -9.46
N ALA A 9 -11.30 8.99 -8.51
CA ALA A 9 -10.82 9.22 -7.15
C ALA A 9 -9.36 9.73 -7.14
N LYS A 10 -8.50 9.13 -7.97
CA LYS A 10 -7.12 9.59 -8.15
C LYS A 10 -7.02 11.01 -8.71
N ALA A 11 -7.90 11.38 -9.64
CA ALA A 11 -7.90 12.69 -10.28
C ALA A 11 -8.48 13.80 -9.39
N ASP A 12 -9.59 13.54 -8.69
CA ASP A 12 -10.26 14.55 -7.84
C ASP A 12 -11.10 13.91 -6.73
N TRP A 13 -10.45 13.55 -5.62
CA TRP A 13 -11.14 13.03 -4.43
C TRP A 13 -11.81 14.11 -3.58
N GLN A 14 -11.48 15.38 -3.78
CA GLN A 14 -12.15 16.45 -3.05
C GLN A 14 -13.60 16.57 -3.52
N SER A 15 -13.87 16.26 -4.79
CA SER A 15 -15.21 16.13 -5.34
C SER A 15 -16.10 15.22 -4.48
N LYS A 16 -17.20 15.82 -3.99
CA LYS A 16 -18.24 15.11 -3.23
C LYS A 16 -18.87 13.98 -4.06
N ALA A 17 -19.08 14.20 -5.36
CA ALA A 17 -19.69 13.22 -6.25
C ALA A 17 -18.81 11.97 -6.38
N VAL A 18 -17.49 12.15 -6.55
CA VAL A 18 -16.53 11.04 -6.62
C VAL A 18 -16.49 10.25 -5.32
N ARG A 19 -16.52 10.94 -4.17
CA ARG A 19 -16.58 10.28 -2.87
C ARG A 19 -17.87 9.47 -2.71
N LEU A 20 -19.03 10.01 -3.07
CA LEU A 20 -20.31 9.30 -3.00
C LEU A 20 -20.31 8.05 -3.91
N LEU A 21 -19.86 8.19 -5.15
CA LEU A 21 -19.69 7.06 -6.08
C LEU A 21 -18.78 5.96 -5.51
N ALA A 22 -17.67 6.35 -4.87
CA ALA A 22 -16.80 5.40 -4.21
C ALA A 22 -17.45 4.73 -2.98
N TRP A 23 -18.42 5.39 -2.33
CA TRP A 23 -19.17 4.82 -1.20
C TRP A 23 -20.21 3.82 -1.67
N ASP A 24 -20.93 4.13 -2.74
CA ASP A 24 -21.99 3.26 -3.27
C ASP A 24 -21.46 1.89 -3.70
N ILE A 25 -20.24 1.84 -4.25
CA ILE A 25 -19.59 0.56 -4.61
C ILE A 25 -19.38 -0.34 -3.39
N LEU A 26 -19.12 0.23 -2.21
CA LEU A 26 -18.90 -0.56 -0.99
C LEU A 26 -20.19 -1.17 -0.45
N SER A 27 -21.35 -0.70 -0.89
CA SER A 27 -22.66 -1.26 -0.52
C SER A 27 -23.00 -2.53 -1.29
N ASP A 28 -22.36 -2.78 -2.45
CA ASP A 28 -22.56 -3.98 -3.26
C ASP A 28 -21.22 -4.63 -3.62
N LEU A 29 -20.60 -5.28 -2.62
CA LEU A 29 -19.35 -6.01 -2.81
C LEU A 29 -19.55 -7.42 -3.38
N GLU A 30 -20.77 -7.94 -3.36
CA GLU A 30 -21.08 -9.30 -3.83
C GLU A 30 -21.07 -9.36 -5.35
N GLY A 31 -21.64 -8.36 -6.03
CA GLY A 31 -21.64 -8.25 -7.49
C GLY A 31 -20.26 -8.02 -8.12
N LEU A 32 -19.23 -7.73 -7.31
CA LEU A 32 -17.90 -7.40 -7.82
C LEU A 32 -17.04 -8.64 -8.09
N GLY A 33 -16.25 -8.60 -9.17
CA GLY A 33 -15.19 -9.58 -9.42
C GLY A 33 -13.98 -9.38 -8.50
N ASP A 34 -13.14 -10.40 -8.38
CA ASP A 34 -11.95 -10.38 -7.51
C ASP A 34 -11.01 -9.22 -7.83
N GLU A 35 -10.78 -8.91 -9.12
CA GLU A 35 -9.95 -7.77 -9.53
C GLU A 35 -10.51 -6.42 -9.09
N ALA A 36 -11.83 -6.29 -9.05
CA ALA A 36 -12.49 -5.06 -8.64
C ALA A 36 -12.33 -4.88 -7.12
N VAL A 37 -12.52 -5.94 -6.35
CA VAL A 37 -12.26 -5.93 -4.89
C VAL A 37 -10.79 -5.65 -4.61
N ALA A 38 -9.87 -6.28 -5.34
CA ALA A 38 -8.43 -6.02 -5.25
C ALA A 38 -8.11 -4.54 -5.51
N SER A 39 -8.66 -3.97 -6.58
CA SER A 39 -8.52 -2.54 -6.91
C SER A 39 -9.04 -1.62 -5.80
N LEU A 40 -10.15 -1.98 -5.14
CA LEU A 40 -10.69 -1.21 -4.01
C LEU A 40 -9.79 -1.29 -2.78
N VAL A 41 -9.24 -2.46 -2.46
CA VAL A 41 -8.26 -2.64 -1.38
C VAL A 41 -7.03 -1.78 -1.65
N TYR A 42 -6.49 -1.82 -2.88
CA TYR A 42 -5.37 -0.98 -3.29
C TYR A 42 -5.68 0.52 -3.25
N ALA A 43 -6.86 0.93 -3.70
CA ALA A 43 -7.26 2.35 -3.65
C ALA A 43 -7.28 2.87 -2.21
N HIS A 44 -7.80 2.08 -1.25
CA HIS A 44 -7.88 2.46 0.16
C HIS A 44 -6.53 2.32 0.91
N LEU A 45 -5.48 1.84 0.26
CA LEU A 45 -4.11 1.90 0.77
C LEU A 45 -3.39 3.21 0.42
N HIS A 46 -3.92 3.97 -0.54
CA HIS A 46 -3.34 5.23 -0.95
C HIS A 46 -3.46 6.28 0.18
N PRO A 47 -2.41 7.05 0.51
CA PRO A 47 -2.43 7.98 1.64
C PRO A 47 -3.61 8.95 1.64
N TYR A 48 -3.96 9.47 0.46
CA TYR A 48 -5.06 10.43 0.30
C TYR A 48 -6.46 9.80 0.46
N TYR A 49 -6.59 8.47 0.33
CA TYR A 49 -7.86 7.74 0.38
C TYR A 49 -7.91 6.73 1.52
N PHE A 50 -6.90 6.74 2.39
CA PHE A 50 -6.79 5.77 3.46
C PHE A 50 -7.95 5.95 4.44
N HIS A 51 -8.76 4.91 4.55
CA HIS A 51 -9.91 4.88 5.44
C HIS A 51 -9.98 3.54 6.14
N ALA A 52 -9.38 3.48 7.34
CA ALA A 52 -9.16 2.24 8.08
C ALA A 52 -10.41 1.36 8.23
N TRP A 53 -11.55 1.96 8.60
CA TRP A 53 -12.79 1.20 8.74
C TRP A 53 -13.24 0.51 7.45
N ARG A 54 -13.13 1.20 6.30
CA ARG A 54 -13.54 0.65 5.00
C ARG A 54 -12.59 -0.42 4.53
N LEU A 55 -11.29 -0.18 4.73
CA LEU A 55 -10.27 -1.17 4.47
C LEU A 55 -10.52 -2.44 5.30
N ALA A 56 -10.92 -2.29 6.57
CA ALA A 56 -11.34 -3.41 7.40
C ALA A 56 -12.58 -4.12 6.85
N CYS A 57 -13.64 -3.40 6.45
CA CYS A 57 -14.83 -4.00 5.83
C CYS A 57 -14.49 -4.78 4.54
N LEU A 58 -13.63 -4.22 3.68
CA LEU A 58 -13.14 -4.88 2.47
C LEU A 58 -12.37 -6.16 2.81
N LEU A 59 -11.47 -6.09 3.79
CA LEU A 59 -10.72 -7.26 4.25
C LEU A 59 -11.61 -8.34 4.85
N ARG A 60 -12.67 -7.94 5.58
CA ARG A 60 -13.69 -8.87 6.06
C ARG A 60 -14.33 -9.63 4.90
N HIS A 61 -14.82 -8.89 3.91
CA HIS A 61 -15.41 -9.46 2.71
C HIS A 61 -14.46 -10.41 1.98
N VAL A 62 -13.19 -10.03 1.87
CA VAL A 62 -12.15 -10.88 1.27
C VAL A 62 -11.99 -12.20 2.05
N GLY A 63 -11.87 -12.14 3.37
CA GLY A 63 -11.68 -13.32 4.21
C GLY A 63 -12.89 -14.27 4.23
N GLU A 64 -14.09 -13.73 4.04
CA GLU A 64 -15.34 -14.48 4.07
C GLU A 64 -15.67 -15.10 2.70
N HIS A 65 -15.52 -14.32 1.62
CA HIS A 65 -16.12 -14.66 0.33
C HIS A 65 -15.13 -14.90 -0.80
N ARG A 66 -13.84 -14.56 -0.64
CA ARG A 66 -12.90 -14.49 -1.76
C ARG A 66 -11.75 -15.49 -1.64
N ARG A 67 -11.24 -15.90 -2.80
CA ARG A 67 -9.99 -16.67 -2.91
C ARG A 67 -8.93 -15.74 -3.49
N LEU A 68 -7.75 -15.69 -2.88
CA LEU A 68 -6.63 -14.87 -3.36
C LEU A 68 -5.93 -15.57 -4.51
N ARG A 69 -6.59 -15.63 -5.68
CA ARG A 69 -6.13 -16.38 -6.86
C ARG A 69 -4.90 -15.78 -7.54
N THR A 70 -4.63 -14.49 -7.32
CA THR A 70 -3.50 -13.79 -7.94
C THR A 70 -2.54 -13.28 -6.88
N HIS A 71 -1.25 -13.32 -7.20
CA HIS A 71 -0.21 -12.76 -6.33
C HIS A 71 -0.44 -11.27 -6.06
N SER A 72 -0.85 -10.48 -7.07
CA SER A 72 -1.15 -9.06 -6.91
C SER A 72 -2.23 -8.82 -5.86
N PHE A 73 -3.33 -9.60 -5.89
CA PHE A 73 -4.40 -9.42 -4.92
C PHE A 73 -3.96 -9.84 -3.51
N ALA A 74 -3.24 -10.95 -3.40
CA ALA A 74 -2.66 -11.37 -2.12
C ALA A 74 -1.71 -10.32 -1.52
N HIS A 75 -0.87 -9.68 -2.35
CA HIS A 75 -0.01 -8.58 -1.94
C HIS A 75 -0.81 -7.37 -1.45
N GLN A 76 -1.88 -6.98 -2.14
CA GLN A 76 -2.71 -5.85 -1.72
C GLN A 76 -3.40 -6.14 -0.38
N VAL A 77 -3.90 -7.36 -0.19
CA VAL A 77 -4.51 -7.80 1.07
C VAL A 77 -3.50 -7.82 2.21
N ARG A 78 -2.29 -8.34 1.96
CA ARG A 78 -1.19 -8.29 2.94
C ARG A 78 -0.81 -6.86 3.31
N SER A 79 -0.74 -5.98 2.33
CA SER A 79 -0.42 -4.55 2.52
C SER A 79 -1.50 -3.88 3.38
N ALA A 80 -2.77 -4.18 3.11
CA ALA A 80 -3.90 -3.67 3.86
C ALA A 80 -3.90 -4.12 5.32
N LEU A 81 -3.59 -5.41 5.57
CA LEU A 81 -3.43 -5.93 6.93
C LEU A 81 -2.31 -5.20 7.68
N LEU A 82 -1.17 -5.00 7.04
CA LEU A 82 -0.04 -4.29 7.63
C LEU A 82 -0.37 -2.81 7.89
N GLY A 83 -0.99 -2.14 6.91
CA GLY A 83 -1.45 -0.75 7.04
C GLY A 83 -2.42 -0.57 8.21
N LEU A 84 -3.40 -1.48 8.36
CA LEU A 84 -4.28 -1.46 9.52
C LEU A 84 -3.54 -1.71 10.82
N ARG A 85 -2.60 -2.66 10.86
CA ARG A 85 -1.84 -2.95 12.08
C ARG A 85 -0.98 -1.77 12.53
N LEU A 86 -0.38 -1.04 11.60
CA LEU A 86 0.51 0.09 11.89
C LEU A 86 -0.27 1.38 12.18
N LEU A 87 -1.30 1.67 11.41
CA LEU A 87 -1.95 3.00 11.42
C LEU A 87 -3.32 3.00 12.11
N ALA A 88 -3.96 1.84 12.28
CA ALA A 88 -5.34 1.75 12.76
C ALA A 88 -5.66 0.41 13.43
N ALA A 89 -4.80 -0.04 14.35
CA ALA A 89 -4.94 -1.35 15.01
C ALA A 89 -6.34 -1.61 15.62
N PRO A 90 -7.04 -0.61 16.21
CA PRO A 90 -8.41 -0.82 16.70
C PRO A 90 -9.42 -1.25 15.63
N CYS A 91 -9.24 -0.85 14.36
CA CYS A 91 -10.12 -1.29 13.27
C CYS A 91 -9.93 -2.77 12.94
N LEU A 92 -8.69 -3.27 13.05
CA LEU A 92 -8.40 -4.68 12.86
C LEU A 92 -9.02 -5.55 13.96
N GLN A 93 -9.04 -5.06 15.21
CA GLN A 93 -9.64 -5.75 16.36
C GLN A 93 -11.18 -5.88 16.25
N ARG A 94 -11.82 -5.03 15.46
CA ARG A 94 -13.27 -5.08 15.19
C ARG A 94 -13.65 -6.12 14.14
N LEU A 95 -12.67 -6.71 13.45
CA LEU A 95 -12.94 -7.80 12.52
C LEU A 95 -13.23 -9.10 13.28
N PRO A 96 -14.10 -9.97 12.75
CA PRO A 96 -14.32 -11.28 13.33
C PRO A 96 -13.00 -12.04 13.47
N VAL A 97 -12.77 -12.65 14.64
CA VAL A 97 -11.55 -13.44 14.92
C VAL A 97 -11.26 -14.50 13.83
N PRO A 98 -12.26 -15.24 13.29
CA PRO A 98 -12.01 -16.17 12.20
C PRO A 98 -11.41 -15.50 10.97
N THR A 99 -11.90 -14.30 10.60
CA THR A 99 -11.42 -13.51 9.47
C THR A 99 -9.97 -13.07 9.68
N VAL A 100 -9.65 -12.56 10.88
CA VAL A 100 -8.29 -12.11 11.23
C VAL A 100 -7.29 -13.26 11.19
N ARG A 101 -7.69 -14.48 11.58
CA ARG A 101 -6.84 -15.67 11.51
C ARG A 101 -6.70 -16.21 10.09
N ARG A 102 -7.77 -16.15 9.29
CA ARG A 102 -7.81 -16.73 7.94
C ARG A 102 -7.05 -15.88 6.92
N LEU A 103 -7.13 -14.55 7.02
CA LEU A 103 -6.52 -13.64 6.05
C LEU A 103 -5.00 -13.82 5.88
N PRO A 104 -4.17 -13.94 6.95
CA PRO A 104 -2.76 -14.26 6.83
C PRO A 104 -2.52 -15.60 6.11
N GLY A 105 -3.27 -16.65 6.46
CA GLY A 105 -3.16 -17.96 5.81
C GLY A 105 -3.58 -17.94 4.33
N LEU A 106 -4.56 -17.11 3.95
CA LEU A 106 -4.92 -16.88 2.55
C LEU A 106 -3.80 -16.20 1.76
N VAL A 107 -3.10 -15.24 2.39
CA VAL A 107 -1.94 -14.59 1.78
C VAL A 107 -0.78 -15.56 1.62
N GLU A 108 -0.47 -16.35 2.64
CA GLU A 108 0.65 -17.31 2.61
C GLU A 108 0.39 -18.45 1.60
N SER A 109 -0.83 -18.97 1.56
CA SER A 109 -1.22 -20.04 0.63
C SER A 109 -1.26 -19.61 -0.84
N SER A 110 -1.32 -18.31 -1.13
CA SER A 110 -1.23 -17.79 -2.50
C SER A 110 0.17 -17.92 -3.12
N GLY A 111 1.13 -18.52 -2.40
CA GLY A 111 2.49 -18.70 -2.90
C GLY A 111 3.28 -17.40 -2.95
N VAL A 112 2.76 -16.31 -2.34
CA VAL A 112 3.54 -15.12 -2.00
C VAL A 112 4.52 -15.53 -0.92
N ARG A 113 5.59 -16.23 -1.33
CA ARG A 113 6.84 -16.16 -0.58
C ARG A 113 7.11 -14.67 -0.43
N SER A 114 7.52 -14.25 0.76
CA SER A 114 8.34 -13.06 0.93
C SER A 114 9.64 -13.34 0.15
N GLY A 115 9.54 -13.43 -1.18
CA GLY A 115 10.68 -13.44 -2.07
C GLY A 115 11.36 -12.15 -1.69
N GLY A 116 12.52 -12.31 -1.04
CA GLY A 116 13.41 -11.21 -0.72
C GLY A 116 13.40 -10.32 -1.94
N MET A 117 13.17 -9.04 -1.66
CA MET A 117 13.22 -7.98 -2.65
C MET A 117 14.20 -8.40 -3.73
N SER A 118 13.69 -8.77 -4.90
CA SER A 118 14.50 -8.54 -6.07
C SER A 118 14.72 -7.04 -5.95
N GLU A 119 15.95 -6.64 -5.66
CA GLU A 119 16.45 -5.30 -5.93
C GLU A 119 16.11 -5.07 -7.40
N ASN A 120 14.85 -4.71 -7.66
CA ASN A 120 14.46 -4.09 -8.89
C ASN A 120 15.22 -2.78 -8.78
N ARG A 121 16.45 -2.78 -9.32
CA ARG A 121 17.19 -1.59 -9.71
C ARG A 121 16.35 -0.90 -10.76
N LEU A 122 15.22 -0.34 -10.32
CA LEU A 122 14.41 0.57 -11.11
C LEU A 122 15.33 1.75 -11.33
N LYS A 123 15.67 1.95 -12.60
CA LYS A 123 16.35 3.16 -13.03
C LYS A 123 15.55 4.35 -12.47
N LEU A 124 16.20 5.16 -11.65
CA LEU A 124 15.60 6.38 -11.12
C LEU A 124 15.00 7.19 -12.27
N SER A 125 13.82 7.76 -12.05
CA SER A 125 13.37 8.82 -12.94
C SER A 125 14.33 10.00 -12.85
N ASP A 126 14.49 10.75 -13.93
CA ASP A 126 15.39 11.93 -13.95
C ASP A 126 15.03 12.91 -12.82
N LEU A 127 13.73 13.05 -12.52
CA LEU A 127 13.26 13.85 -11.39
C LEU A 127 13.71 13.30 -10.02
N GLN A 128 13.67 11.98 -9.80
CA GLN A 128 14.15 11.39 -8.55
C GLN A 128 15.67 11.59 -8.39
N ALA A 129 16.43 11.48 -9.48
CA ALA A 129 17.86 11.75 -9.48
C ALA A 129 18.16 13.24 -9.17
N ASP A 130 17.41 14.16 -9.75
CA ASP A 130 17.56 15.60 -9.49
C ASP A 130 17.22 15.97 -8.04
N VAL A 131 16.15 15.38 -7.48
CA VAL A 131 15.77 15.58 -6.08
C VAL A 131 16.80 14.97 -5.13
N GLU A 132 17.36 13.81 -5.47
CA GLU A 132 18.45 13.18 -4.71
C GLU A 132 19.69 14.09 -4.66
N VAL A 133 20.12 14.63 -5.80
CA VAL A 133 21.24 15.59 -5.88
C VAL A 133 20.95 16.85 -5.10
N ALA A 134 19.73 17.40 -5.20
CA ALA A 134 19.33 18.58 -4.46
C ALA A 134 19.35 18.35 -2.95
N LEU A 135 18.83 17.22 -2.47
CA LEU A 135 18.83 16.88 -1.05
C LEU A 135 20.25 16.64 -0.52
N LEU A 136 21.12 16.01 -1.30
CA LEU A 136 22.54 15.91 -0.98
C LEU A 136 23.20 17.30 -0.86
N SER A 137 22.83 18.27 -1.70
CA SER A 137 23.37 19.62 -1.60
C SER A 137 22.85 20.42 -0.39
N VAL A 138 21.58 20.21 -0.01
CA VAL A 138 20.89 20.97 1.05
C VAL A 138 21.17 20.37 2.43
N CYS A 139 21.17 19.05 2.57
CA CYS A 139 21.39 18.39 3.85
C CYS A 139 22.87 18.37 4.27
N TYR A 140 23.80 18.55 3.32
CA TYR A 140 25.25 18.39 3.56
C TYR A 140 25.99 19.66 3.17
N GLY A 141 25.85 20.73 3.94
CA GLY A 141 26.75 21.88 3.88
C GLY A 141 28.22 21.55 4.24
N GLY A 142 28.79 20.45 3.73
CA GLY A 142 30.20 20.06 3.82
C GLY A 142 30.56 19.00 4.85
N LEU A 143 29.64 18.37 5.59
CA LEU A 143 29.98 17.39 6.62
C LEU A 143 29.27 16.03 6.44
N ALA A 144 30.08 14.98 6.45
CA ALA A 144 29.71 13.56 6.45
C ALA A 144 28.70 13.28 7.58
N CYS A 145 27.67 12.44 7.45
CA CYS A 145 27.63 11.09 6.95
C CYS A 145 26.15 10.71 6.90
N SER A 146 25.53 10.72 5.72
CA SER A 146 24.22 10.13 5.53
C SER A 146 24.19 9.50 4.16
N LEU A 147 23.57 8.34 4.06
CA LEU A 147 23.39 7.61 2.82
C LEU A 147 21.99 7.98 2.32
N VAL A 148 21.92 8.77 1.24
CA VAL A 148 20.66 8.94 0.51
C VAL A 148 20.53 7.71 -0.36
N ARG A 149 19.59 6.83 -0.02
CA ARG A 149 19.26 5.67 -0.84
C ARG A 149 17.95 5.95 -1.53
N SER A 150 18.02 6.17 -2.83
CA SER A 150 16.89 6.05 -3.72
C SER A 150 16.61 4.57 -4.01
N GLU A 151 16.37 3.82 -2.94
CA GLU A 151 15.83 2.48 -3.05
C GLU A 151 14.31 2.63 -3.14
N VAL A 152 13.71 2.23 -4.28
CA VAL A 152 12.26 2.00 -4.36
C VAL A 152 11.93 0.77 -3.52
N VAL A 153 12.10 0.87 -2.20
CA VAL A 153 11.79 -0.21 -1.29
C VAL A 153 11.44 0.29 0.10
N ALA A 154 10.15 0.23 0.44
CA ALA A 154 9.72 -0.57 1.58
C ALA A 154 8.23 -0.83 1.42
N TRP A 155 7.90 -1.87 0.66
CA TRP A 155 6.56 -2.47 0.66
C TRP A 155 6.01 -2.47 2.11
N PRO A 156 4.82 -1.91 2.40
CA PRO A 156 3.74 -1.53 1.48
C PRO A 156 3.78 -0.07 1.00
N PHE A 157 4.83 0.69 1.33
CA PHE A 157 4.99 2.09 1.00
C PHE A 157 5.98 2.27 -0.17
N SER A 158 5.65 3.15 -1.10
CA SER A 158 6.62 3.70 -2.05
C SER A 158 7.39 4.78 -1.31
N ILE A 159 8.58 4.44 -0.84
CA ILE A 159 9.53 5.42 -0.31
C ILE A 159 10.46 5.76 -1.46
N ASP A 160 10.41 7.01 -1.91
CA ASP A 160 11.25 7.47 -3.04
C ASP A 160 12.68 7.79 -2.58
N ILE A 161 12.83 8.25 -1.33
CA ILE A 161 14.12 8.70 -0.78
C ILE A 161 14.19 8.32 0.70
N VAL A 162 15.22 7.58 1.07
CA VAL A 162 15.58 7.32 2.47
C VAL A 162 16.83 8.11 2.81
N LEU A 163 16.74 8.94 3.85
CA LEU A 163 17.89 9.57 4.49
C LEU A 163 18.28 8.73 5.71
N ALA A 164 19.42 8.05 5.66
CA ALA A 164 19.95 7.31 6.80
C ALA A 164 21.28 7.90 7.24
N GLU A 165 21.56 7.99 8.53
CA GLU A 165 22.92 8.31 9.03
C GLU A 165 23.89 7.20 8.60
N ALA A 166 25.07 7.56 8.10
CA ALA A 166 26.04 6.54 7.75
C ALA A 166 26.53 5.87 9.05
N PRO A 167 26.68 4.53 9.06
CA PRO A 167 27.14 3.83 10.24
C PRO A 167 28.49 4.41 10.68
N HIS A 168 28.56 4.86 11.94
CA HIS A 168 29.81 5.33 12.53
C HIS A 168 30.83 4.18 12.54
N GLY A 169 31.76 4.19 11.58
CA GLY A 169 32.86 3.23 11.53
C GLY A 169 33.19 2.71 10.14
N THR A 170 33.65 3.57 9.24
CA THR A 170 34.54 3.19 8.14
C THR A 170 35.29 4.43 7.68
N LEU A 171 36.37 4.74 8.40
CA LEU A 171 37.54 5.43 7.86
C LEU A 171 38.52 4.37 7.37
#